data_AF-A0A918DPP1-F1
#
_entry.id   AF-A0A918DPP1-F1
#
_cell.length_a   1.000
_cell.length_b   1.000
_cell.length_c   1.000
_cell.angle_alpha   90.00
_cell.angle_beta   90.00
_cell.angle_gamma   90.00
#
_symmetry.space_group_name_H-M   'P 1'
#
loop_
_entity.id
_entity.type
_entity.pdbx_description
1 polymer ?
#
loop_
_entity_poly.entity_id
_entity_poly.type
_entity_poly.pdbx_seq_one_letter_code
_entity_poly.pdbx_strand_id
1 'polypeptide(L)' 'MNDLTLDELNTLLAVFERANVVEGEGAEGSLMARLRVSRDERAELESMDFDDCLGGACKL' A
#
# COMPACT_ATOMS: atom_id res chain seq x y z
N MET A 1 -16.10 5.69 0.62
CA MET A 1 -15.25 5.14 1.71
C MET A 1 -13.93 5.85 1.53
N ASN A 2 -13.41 6.54 2.54
CA ASN A 2 -12.12 7.24 2.38
C ASN A 2 -11.03 6.16 2.35
N ASP A 3 -10.29 6.10 1.25
CA ASP A 3 -9.13 5.22 1.16
C ASP A 3 -8.01 5.74 2.06
N LEU A 4 -7.28 4.82 2.69
CA LEU A 4 -6.13 5.15 3.50
C LEU A 4 -4.98 5.64 2.62
N THR A 5 -4.26 6.64 3.11
CA THR A 5 -3.02 7.12 2.51
C THR A 5 -1.88 6.10 2.71
N LEU A 6 -0.80 6.23 1.94
CA LEU A 6 0.36 5.35 2.08
C LEU A 6 0.97 5.44 3.49
N ASP A 7 1.04 6.63 4.07
CA ASP A 7 1.54 6.86 5.42
C ASP A 7 0.65 6.22 6.49
N GLU A 8 -0.67 6.31 6.35
CA GLU A 8 -1.60 5.65 7.27
C GLU A 8 -1.47 4.12 7.18
N LEU A 9 -1.33 3.56 5.98
CA LEU A 9 -1.12 2.13 5.77
C LEU A 9 0.20 1.66 6.40
N ASN A 10 1.29 2.39 6.18
CA ASN A 10 2.59 2.10 6.80
C ASN A 10 2.50 2.18 8.33
N THR A 11 1.79 3.17 8.87
CA THR A 11 1.59 3.33 10.32
C THR A 11 0.83 2.15 10.92
N LEU A 12 -0.23 1.68 10.24
CA LEU A 12 -0.99 0.52 10.67
C LEU A 12 -0.15 -0.76 10.64
N LEU A 13 0.59 -1.01 9.57
CA LEU A 13 1.49 -2.16 9.48
C LEU A 13 2.54 -2.17 10.59
N ALA A 14 3.12 -1.02 10.93
CA ALA A 14 4.05 -0.89 12.06
C ALA A 14 3.39 -1.18 13.43
N VAL A 15 2.08 -1.02 13.58
CA VAL A 15 1.35 -1.44 14.80
C VAL A 15 1.27 -2.96 14.87
N PHE A 16 0.94 -3.65 13.77
CA PHE A 16 0.91 -5.12 13.74
C PHE A 16 2.28 -5.73 14.02
N GLU A 17 3.34 -5.16 13.43
CA GLU A 17 4.71 -5.61 13.66
C GLU A 17 5.13 -5.45 15.12
N ARG A 18 4.82 -4.30 15.76
CA ARG A 18 5.12 -4.10 17.20
C ARG A 18 4.29 -4.99 18.12
N ALA A 19 3.10 -5.39 17.68
CA ALA A 19 2.27 -6.35 18.39
C ALA A 19 2.72 -7.81 18.19
N ASN A 20 3.77 -8.06 17.39
CA ASN A 20 4.24 -9.38 17.00
C ASN A 20 3.13 -10.23 16.36
N VAL A 21 2.26 -9.61 15.57
CA VAL A 21 1.23 -10.35 14.82
C VAL A 21 1.90 -11.14 13.71
N VAL A 22 1.59 -12.44 13.64
CA VAL A 22 2.07 -13.33 12.58
C VAL A 22 1.11 -13.25 11.40
N GLU A 23 1.66 -13.00 10.22
CA GLU A 23 0.87 -12.87 8.99
C GLU A 23 0.13 -14.18 8.68
N GLY A 24 -1.17 -14.07 8.36
CA GLY A 24 -2.03 -15.23 8.10
C GLY A 24 -2.51 -15.99 9.35
N GLU A 25 -2.06 -15.63 10.55
CA GLU A 25 -2.59 -16.21 11.81
C GLU A 25 -3.68 -15.33 12.41
N GLY A 26 -4.86 -15.92 12.62
CA GLY A 26 -5.98 -15.21 13.24
C GLY A 26 -6.57 -14.09 12.38
N ALA A 27 -7.44 -13.30 13.00
CA ALA A 27 -8.13 -12.20 12.31
C ALA A 27 -7.17 -11.03 12.03
N GLU A 28 -6.28 -10.75 12.98
CA GLU A 28 -5.28 -9.69 12.93
C GLU A 28 -4.24 -9.98 11.84
N GLY A 29 -3.72 -11.21 11.77
CA GLY A 29 -2.77 -11.61 10.72
C GLY A 29 -3.38 -11.60 9.33
N SER A 30 -4.67 -11.98 9.21
CA SER A 30 -5.42 -11.88 7.96
C SER A 30 -5.64 -10.42 7.52
N LEU A 31 -5.90 -9.51 8.48
CA LEU A 31 -6.03 -8.09 8.21
C LEU A 31 -4.68 -7.47 7.82
N MET A 32 -3.60 -7.81 8.51
CA MET A 32 -2.23 -7.38 8.20
C MET A 32 -1.85 -7.75 6.75
N ALA A 33 -2.12 -8.98 6.32
CA ALA A 33 -1.86 -9.42 4.94
C ALA A 33 -2.61 -8.56 3.91
N ARG A 34 -3.89 -8.26 4.15
CA ARG A 34 -4.70 -7.40 3.26
C ARG A 34 -4.19 -5.96 3.21
N LEU A 35 -3.74 -5.43 4.35
CA LEU A 35 -3.17 -4.08 4.43
C LEU A 35 -1.81 -4.00 3.73
N ARG A 36 -0.98 -5.05 3.77
CA ARG A 36 0.27 -5.11 2.98
C ARG A 36 -0.01 -5.00 1.48
N VAL A 37 -0.97 -5.78 0.97
CA VAL A 37 -1.37 -5.71 -0.44
C VAL A 37 -1.83 -4.31 -0.82
N SER A 38 -2.73 -3.70 -0.04
CA SER A 38 -3.23 -2.35 -0.31
C SER A 38 -2.13 -1.29 -0.25
N ARG A 39 -1.17 -1.44 0.67
CA ARG A 39 0.01 -0.58 0.78
C ARG A 39 0.88 -0.68 -0.47
N ASP A 40 1.14 -1.89 -0.95
CA ASP A 40 2.01 -2.11 -2.11
C ASP A 40 1.35 -1.55 -3.38
N GLU A 41 0.07 -1.84 -3.60
CA GLU A 41 -0.70 -1.23 -4.71
C GLU A 41 -0.62 0.30 -4.70
N ARG A 42 -0.72 0.91 -3.51
CA ARG A 42 -0.64 2.37 -3.38
C ARG A 42 0.77 2.92 -3.56
N ALA A 43 1.78 2.20 -3.08
CA ALA A 43 3.18 2.56 -3.29
C ALA A 43 3.53 2.53 -4.79
N GLU A 44 3.05 1.52 -5.52
CA GLU A 44 3.21 1.45 -6.97
C GLU A 44 2.56 2.67 -7.65
N LEU A 45 1.31 3.00 -7.31
CA LEU A 45 0.60 4.17 -7.85
C LEU A 45 1.29 5.50 -7.54
N GLU A 46 1.86 5.67 -6.35
CA GLU A 46 2.59 6.88 -5.96
C GLU A 46 3.99 6.94 -6.59
N SER A 47 4.58 5.78 -6.94
CA SER A 47 5.86 5.66 -7.65
C SER A 47 5.73 5.75 -9.18
N MET A 48 4.51 5.71 -9.72
CA MET A 48 4.26 5.98 -11.14
C MET A 48 4.60 7.45 -11.42
N ASP A 49 5.85 7.70 -11.81
CA ASP A 49 6.27 8.99 -12.33
C ASP A 49 5.38 9.37 -13.52
N PHE A 50 4.62 10.45 -13.38
CA PHE A 50 3.81 11.02 -14.46
C PHE A 50 4.63 11.47 -15.68
N ASP A 51 5.97 11.40 -15.60
CA ASP A 51 6.90 11.77 -16.67
C ASP A 51 6.88 10.77 -17.84
N ASP A 52 6.50 9.50 -17.60
CA ASP A 52 6.33 8.50 -18.67
C ASP A 52 5.10 8.79 -19.56
N CYS A 53 4.18 9.64 -19.11
CA CYS A 53 3.01 10.07 -19.90
C CYS A 53 3.22 11.42 -20.61
N LEU A 54 4.21 12.22 -20.17
CA LEU A 54 4.55 13.53 -20.78
C LEU A 54 5.76 13.45 -21.74
N GLY A 55 6.51 12.34 -21.74
CA GLY A 55 7.70 12.09 -22.54
C GLY A 55 7.52 11.70 -24.02
N GLY A 56 6.30 11.75 -24.59
CA GLY A 56 6.13 11.81 -26.06
C GLY A 56 5.46 10.64 -26.78
N ALA A 57 4.77 9.72 -26.11
CA ALA A 57 4.00 8.67 -26.79
C ALA A 57 2.55 9.07 -27.17
N CYS A 58 2.03 10.19 -26.67
CA CYS A 58 0.75 10.77 -27.10
C CYS A 58 0.99 11.98 -28.03
N LYS A 59 1.43 11.71 -29.26
CA LYS A 59 1.35 12.68 -30.35
C LYS A 59 0.58 12.04 -31.51
N LEU A 60 -0.70 12.41 -31.58
CA LEU A 60 -1.65 12.28 -32.71
C LEU A 60 -1.96 10.86 -33.23
#